data_AF-A0A7J2YMN4-F1
#
_entry.id   AF-A0A7J2YMN4-F1
#
_cell.length_a   1.000
_cell.length_b   1.000
_cell.length_c   1.000
_cell.angle_alpha   90.00
_cell.angle_beta   90.00
_cell.angle_gamma   90.00
#
_symmetry.space_group_name_H-M   'P 1'
#
loop_
_entity.id
_entity.type
_entity.pdbx_description
1 polymer ?
#
loop_
_entity_poly.entity_id
_entity_poly.type
_entity_poly.pdbx_seq_one_letter_code
_entity_poly.pdbx_strand_id
1 'polypeptide(L)'
;MPLKATKTDTSQALTLEWFLHVKNYKLNLDKNLCVGCQICTLACPKEAIKTEKQPKTQGEKAKKAKVDVDLAKCNFCGICDILCPYGAIKVTLDGQHVLSVVEKESFPQLI
;
A
#
# COMPACT_ATOMS: atom_id res chain seq x y z
N MET A 1 9.40 18.63 1.18
CA MET A 1 10.28 17.46 1.42
C MET A 1 9.97 16.91 2.81
N PRO A 2 9.83 15.59 3.02
CA PRO A 2 9.61 15.02 4.34
C PRO A 2 10.81 15.31 5.26
N LEU A 3 10.54 15.63 6.52
CA LEU A 3 11.56 15.74 7.57
C LEU A 3 12.20 14.38 7.83
N LYS A 4 11.37 13.34 7.80
CA LYS A 4 11.81 11.95 7.98
C LYS A 4 10.94 11.05 7.12
N ALA A 5 11.60 10.18 6.37
CA ALA A 5 10.96 9.13 5.58
C ALA A 5 11.49 7.77 6.07
N THR A 6 10.60 6.88 6.48
CA THR A 6 10.97 5.55 6.97
C THR A 6 10.24 4.47 6.17
N LYS A 7 10.96 3.38 5.91
CA LYS A 7 10.42 2.13 5.38
C LYS A 7 10.85 1.02 6.33
N THR A 8 9.87 0.28 6.86
CA THR A 8 10.10 -0.84 7.75
C THR A 8 9.44 -2.06 7.14
N ASP A 9 10.27 -3.03 6.76
CA ASP A 9 9.81 -4.29 6.19
C ASP A 9 10.02 -5.43 7.18
N THR A 10 8.91 -6.01 7.66
CA THR A 10 8.91 -7.13 8.60
C THR A 10 8.34 -8.38 7.92
N SER A 11 8.40 -9.53 8.60
CA SER A 11 7.83 -10.78 8.08
C SER A 11 6.31 -10.71 7.90
N GLN A 12 5.60 -9.90 8.69
CA GLN A 12 4.14 -9.82 8.72
C GLN A 12 3.58 -8.55 8.07
N ALA A 13 4.35 -7.45 8.06
CA ALA A 13 3.87 -6.18 7.53
C ALA A 13 4.99 -5.36 6.87
N LEU A 14 4.61 -4.56 5.89
CA LEU A 14 5.44 -3.50 5.31
C LEU A 14 4.82 -2.15 5.66
N THR A 15 5.59 -1.28 6.31
CA THR A 15 5.14 0.05 6.75
C THR A 15 6.02 1.13 6.15
N LEU A 16 5.38 2.16 5.60
CA LEU A 16 6.01 3.37 5.06
C LEU A 16 5.48 4.56 5.83
N GLU A 17 6.34 5.47 6.29
CA GLU A 17 5.92 6.70 6.97
C GLU A 17 6.67 7.92 6.42
N TRP A 18 5.93 9.02 6.21
CA TRP A 18 6.46 10.34 5.91
C TRP A 18 6.03 11.33 7.00
N PHE A 19 7.01 11.76 7.78
CA PHE A 19 6.85 12.86 8.73
C PHE A 19 7.16 14.17 8.02
N LEU A 20 6.14 15.02 7.88
CA LEU A 20 6.25 16.41 7.46
C LEU A 20 6.23 17.31 8.70
N HIS A 21 6.36 18.62 8.50
CA HIS A 21 6.33 19.60 9.59
C HIS A 21 5.05 19.54 10.42
N VAL A 22 3.91 19.24 9.79
CA VAL A 22 2.57 19.29 10.42
C VAL A 22 1.71 18.07 10.15
N LYS A 23 2.19 17.12 9.35
CA LYS A 23 1.43 15.97 8.87
C LYS A 23 2.28 14.71 8.89
N ASN A 24 1.69 13.59 9.28
CA ASN A 24 2.29 12.26 9.20
C ASN A 24 1.47 11.39 8.27
N TYR A 25 2.04 11.01 7.13
CA TYR A 25 1.44 10.02 6.24
C TYR A 25 1.99 8.65 6.59
N LYS A 26 1.11 7.65 6.64
CA LYS A 26 1.48 6.27 6.88
C LYS A 26 0.77 5.35 5.90
N LEU A 27 1.51 4.39 5.36
CA LEU A 27 0.98 3.27 4.59
C LEU A 27 1.39 2.00 5.31
N ASN A 28 0.43 1.14 5.61
CA ASN A 28 0.66 -0.16 6.21
C ASN A 28 0.08 -1.25 5.29
N LEU A 29 0.91 -2.20 4.91
CA LEU A 29 0.53 -3.41 4.19
C LEU A 29 0.65 -4.60 5.13
N ASP A 30 -0.47 -5.29 5.39
CA ASP A 30 -0.51 -6.57 6.09
C ASP A 30 -0.28 -7.73 5.10
N LYS A 31 0.86 -8.42 5.25
CA LYS A 31 1.25 -9.57 4.40
C LYS A 31 0.48 -10.85 4.72
N ASN A 32 -0.28 -10.90 5.81
CA ASN A 32 -1.16 -12.01 6.13
C ASN A 32 -2.49 -11.93 5.37
N LEU A 33 -3.00 -10.71 5.14
CA LEU A 33 -4.21 -10.48 4.36
C LEU A 33 -3.93 -10.41 2.85
N CYS A 34 -2.72 -10.02 2.46
CA CYS A 34 -2.36 -9.89 1.05
C CYS A 34 -2.26 -11.26 0.35
N VAL A 35 -3.07 -11.44 -0.70
CA VAL A 35 -3.05 -12.66 -1.55
C VAL A 35 -2.23 -12.50 -2.83
N GLY A 36 -1.67 -11.31 -3.10
CA GLY A 36 -0.88 -11.05 -4.31
C GLY A 36 -1.69 -10.93 -5.61
N CYS A 37 -2.92 -10.40 -5.55
CA CYS A 37 -3.78 -10.23 -6.72
C CYS A 37 -3.29 -9.18 -7.74
N GLN A 38 -2.32 -8.34 -7.36
CA GLN A 38 -1.71 -7.28 -8.18
C GLN A 38 -2.61 -6.08 -8.52
N ILE A 39 -3.83 -5.98 -7.98
CA ILE A 39 -4.73 -4.85 -8.22
C ILE A 39 -4.06 -3.52 -7.80
N CYS A 40 -3.43 -3.48 -6.63
CA CYS A 40 -2.71 -2.30 -6.14
C CYS A 40 -1.52 -1.91 -7.02
N THR A 41 -0.83 -2.88 -7.62
CA THR A 41 0.27 -2.66 -8.56
C THR A 41 -0.23 -1.99 -9.83
N LEU A 42 -1.30 -2.52 -10.43
CA LEU A 42 -1.87 -2.00 -11.67
C LEU A 42 -2.52 -0.62 -11.48
N ALA A 43 -3.14 -0.38 -10.32
CA ALA A 43 -3.84 0.86 -10.06
C ALA A 43 -2.94 2.00 -9.55
N CYS A 44 -1.67 1.75 -9.22
CA CYS A 44 -0.80 2.78 -8.65
C CYS A 44 -0.36 3.78 -9.74
N PRO A 45 -0.80 5.05 -9.70
CA PRO A 45 -0.49 6.03 -10.76
C PRO A 45 1.00 6.46 -10.76
N LYS A 46 1.74 6.12 -9.71
CA LYS A 46 3.18 6.41 -9.57
C LYS A 46 4.05 5.19 -9.79
N GLU A 47 3.47 4.03 -10.12
CA GLU A 47 4.18 2.76 -10.30
C GLU A 47 5.10 2.45 -9.10
N ALA A 48 4.63 2.79 -7.90
CA ALA A 48 5.41 2.65 -6.67
C ALA A 48 5.33 1.23 -6.08
N ILE A 49 4.36 0.42 -6.50
CA ILE A 49 4.10 -0.91 -5.94
C ILE A 49 4.59 -1.97 -6.92
N LYS A 50 5.33 -2.97 -6.41
CA LYS A 50 5.75 -4.15 -7.17
C LYS A 50 5.22 -5.40 -6.49
N THR A 51 4.76 -6.36 -7.29
CA THR A 51 4.35 -7.69 -6.79
C THR A 51 5.12 -8.77 -7.53
N GLU A 52 5.80 -9.63 -6.77
CA GLU A 52 6.48 -10.81 -7.29
C GLU A 52 5.63 -12.05 -6.98
N LYS A 53 5.17 -12.71 -8.05
CA LYS A 53 4.58 -14.04 -7.92
C LYS A 53 5.70 -15.05 -7.71
N GLN A 54 5.58 -15.82 -6.65
CA GLN A 54 6.49 -16.93 -6.43
C GLN A 54 6.09 -18.08 -7.38
N PRO A 55 7.03 -18.62 -8.18
CA PRO A 55 6.74 -19.76 -9.03
C PRO A 55 6.29 -20.95 -8.17
N LYS A 56 5.25 -21.65 -8.61
CA LYS A 56 4.81 -22.91 -8.01
C LYS A 56 5.44 -24.06 -8.78
N THR A 57 6.20 -24.91 -8.10
CA THR A 57 6.55 -26.25 -8.58
C THR A 57 5.40 -27.21 -8.26
N GLN A 58 5.19 -28.21 -9.10
CA GLN A 58 4.14 -29.20 -8.90
C GLN A 58 4.36 -29.94 -7.57
N GLY A 59 3.38 -29.88 -6.66
CA GLY A 59 3.46 -30.50 -5.32
C GLY A 59 3.89 -29.56 -4.18
N GLU A 60 4.36 -28.34 -4.46
CA GLU A 60 4.66 -27.35 -3.41
C GLU A 60 3.40 -26.54 -3.00
N LYS A 61 3.31 -26.23 -1.70
CA LYS A 61 2.34 -25.23 -1.21
C LYS A 61 2.64 -23.89 -1.87
N ALA A 62 1.58 -23.20 -2.30
CA ALA A 62 1.67 -21.85 -2.84
C ALA A 62 2.43 -20.92 -1.87
N LYS A 63 3.59 -20.41 -2.27
CA LYS A 63 4.28 -19.37 -1.51
C LYS A 63 3.49 -18.06 -1.62
N LYS A 64 3.43 -17.31 -0.52
CA LYS A 64 2.80 -15.98 -0.51
C LYS A 64 3.51 -15.08 -1.52
N ALA A 65 2.75 -14.30 -2.27
CA ALA A 65 3.32 -13.29 -3.15
C ALA A 65 4.08 -12.25 -2.32
N LYS A 66 5.22 -11.79 -2.83
CA LYS A 66 5.94 -10.67 -2.21
C LYS A 66 5.44 -9.38 -2.81
N VAL A 67 5.05 -8.44 -1.96
CA VAL A 67 4.67 -7.09 -2.37
C VAL A 67 5.64 -6.12 -1.73
N ASP A 68 6.19 -5.22 -2.55
CA ASP A 68 7.07 -4.15 -2.10
C ASP A 68 6.55 -2.79 -2.56
N VAL A 69 6.83 -1.76 -1.78
CA VAL A 69 6.45 -0.37 -2.10
C VAL A 69 7.69 0.51 -2.05
N ASP A 70 7.93 1.24 -3.15
CA ASP A 70 8.97 2.24 -3.28
C ASP A 70 8.54 3.54 -2.58
N LEU A 71 9.20 3.82 -1.44
CA LEU A 71 8.93 4.99 -0.62
C LEU A 71 9.25 6.31 -1.35
N ALA A 72 10.19 6.32 -2.29
CA ALA A 72 10.55 7.53 -3.02
C ALA A 72 9.50 7.90 -4.08
N LYS A 73 8.75 6.91 -4.59
CA LYS A 73 7.70 7.11 -5.59
C LYS A 73 6.30 7.27 -5.00
N CYS A 74 6.03 6.60 -3.88
CA CYS A 74 4.73 6.63 -3.22
C CYS A 74 4.37 8.05 -2.78
N ASN A 75 3.18 8.52 -3.13
CA ASN A 75 2.66 9.83 -2.73
C ASN A 75 1.50 9.74 -1.74
N PHE A 76 1.27 8.56 -1.15
CA PHE A 76 0.21 8.31 -0.15
C PHE A 76 -1.21 8.71 -0.60
N CYS A 77 -1.51 8.60 -1.90
CA CYS A 77 -2.82 9.00 -2.45
C CYS A 77 -4.01 8.16 -1.94
N GLY A 78 -3.80 6.92 -1.49
CA GLY A 78 -4.87 6.06 -0.95
C GLY A 78 -5.60 5.18 -1.97
N ILE A 79 -5.26 5.25 -3.27
CA ILE A 79 -5.90 4.41 -4.31
C ILE A 79 -5.75 2.92 -4.01
N CYS A 80 -4.55 2.51 -3.59
CA CYS A 80 -4.25 1.12 -3.26
C CYS A 80 -5.00 0.60 -2.02
N ASP A 81 -5.43 1.48 -1.12
CA ASP A 81 -6.25 1.13 0.05
C ASP A 81 -7.68 0.82 -0.37
N ILE A 82 -8.30 1.75 -1.12
CA ILE A 82 -9.69 1.62 -1.60
C ILE A 82 -9.85 0.39 -2.49
N LEU A 83 -8.91 0.17 -3.40
CA LEU A 83 -8.99 -0.90 -4.38
C LEU A 83 -8.53 -2.25 -3.83
N CYS A 84 -8.08 -2.35 -2.58
CA CYS A 84 -7.70 -3.64 -2.02
C CYS A 84 -8.95 -4.38 -1.52
N PRO A 85 -9.44 -5.42 -2.23
CA PRO A 85 -10.66 -6.13 -1.80
C PRO A 85 -10.46 -6.96 -0.52
N TYR A 86 -9.20 -7.19 -0.12
CA TYR A 86 -8.85 -7.96 1.08
C TYR A 86 -8.51 -7.08 2.28
N GLY A 87 -8.58 -5.74 2.13
CA GLY A 87 -8.22 -4.81 3.20
C GLY A 87 -6.75 -4.88 3.64
N ALA A 88 -5.87 -5.44 2.81
CA ALA A 88 -4.47 -5.67 3.16
C ALA A 88 -3.62 -4.40 3.18
N ILE A 89 -4.05 -3.31 2.54
CA ILE A 89 -3.35 -2.02 2.52
C ILE A 89 -4.21 -0.98 3.21
N LYS A 90 -3.60 -0.20 4.10
CA LYS A 90 -4.21 0.96 4.77
C LYS A 90 -3.32 2.18 4.63
N VAL A 91 -3.90 3.31 4.24
CA VAL A 91 -3.24 4.62 4.21
C VAL A 91 -3.92 5.53 5.23
N THR A 92 -3.13 6.15 6.10
CA THR A 92 -3.61 7.07 7.12
C THR A 92 -2.83 8.39 7.09
N LEU A 93 -3.51 9.45 7.51
CA LEU A 93 -2.96 10.77 7.75
C LEU A 93 -3.20 11.10 9.22
N ASP A 94 -2.12 11.37 9.96
CA ASP A 94 -2.16 11.68 11.39
C ASP A 94 -2.93 10.62 12.21
N GLY A 95 -2.81 9.36 11.80
CA GLY A 95 -3.49 8.21 12.41
C GLY A 95 -4.96 8.04 12.00
N GLN A 96 -5.53 8.96 11.23
CA GLN A 96 -6.91 8.89 10.75
C GLN A 96 -6.97 8.25 9.36
N HIS A 97 -8.00 7.45 9.09
CA HIS A 97 -8.24 6.82 7.77
C HIS A 97 -8.85 7.84 6.80
N VAL A 98 -8.04 8.83 6.46
CA VAL A 98 -8.42 9.95 5.59
C VAL A 98 -7.69 9.77 4.26
N LEU A 99 -8.45 9.52 3.20
CA LEU A 99 -7.91 9.23 1.87
C LEU A 99 -8.05 10.45 0.98
N SER A 100 -6.92 11.02 0.55
CA SER A 100 -6.90 12.24 -0.25
C SER A 100 -7.67 12.12 -1.58
N VAL A 101 -7.80 10.93 -2.13
CA VAL A 101 -8.61 10.69 -3.35
C VAL A 101 -10.12 10.73 -3.11
N VAL A 102 -10.57 10.42 -1.89
CA VAL A 102 -11.98 10.53 -1.49
C VAL A 102 -12.30 11.97 -1.14
N GLU A 103 -11.45 12.63 -0.34
CA GLU A 103 -11.65 14.04 0.02
C GLU A 103 -11.69 14.97 -1.19
N LYS A 104 -10.92 14.67 -2.23
CA LYS A 104 -10.86 15.46 -3.46
C LYS A 104 -11.88 15.03 -4.52
N GLU A 105 -12.83 14.15 -4.16
CA GLU A 105 -13.86 13.60 -5.06
C GLU A 105 -13.29 13.03 -6.37
N SER A 106 -12.02 12.62 -6.34
CA SER A 106 -11.33 12.09 -7.51
C SER A 106 -11.73 10.64 -7.77
N PHE A 107 -12.31 9.98 -6.77
CA PHE A 107 -12.91 8.66 -6.86
C PHE A 107 -14.44 8.78 -6.80
N PRO A 108 -15.20 8.19 -7.74
CA PRO A 108 -16.65 8.28 -7.73
C PRO A 108 -17.23 7.68 -6.45
N GLN A 109 -18.16 8.40 -5.81
CA GLN A 109 -19.00 7.81 -4.78
C GLN A 109 -20.05 6.92 -5.46
N LEU A 110 -20.07 5.64 -5.11
CA LEU A 110 -21.13 4.73 -5.53
C LEU A 110 -22.35 5.04 -4.65
N ILE A 111 -23.26 5.85 -5.18
CA ILE A 111 -24.59 6.12 -4.61
C ILE A 111 -25.53 4.97 -5.02
#